data_AF-A0A417R660-F1
#
_entry.id   AF-A0A417R660-F1
#
_cell.length_a   1.000
_cell.length_b   1.000
_cell.length_c   1.000
_cell.angle_alpha   90.00
_cell.angle_beta   90.00
_cell.angle_gamma   90.00
#
_symmetry.space_group_name_H-M   'P 1'
#
loop_
_entity.id
_entity.type
_entity.pdbx_description
1 polymer ?
#
loop_
_entity_poly.entity_id
_entity_poly.type
_entity_poly.pdbx_seq_one_letter_code
_entity_poly.pdbx_strand_id
1 'polypeptide(L)'
;MTRKKRDCGSRGTEKAIIRVFCAGESEQAYTEYLKKKFSDVAVIQYPKEPGLFDRAEDRFKKDPKYRDYTEVIDEVWFFFDVETKDVNKWDERYRIIKKLRKLRKDQNIRVRLLMTSGCIEYWLMLHKKLYEAIEYLERL
;
A
#
# COMPACT_ATOMS: atom_id res chain seq x y z
N MET A 1 -35.59 -2.96 17.16
CA MET A 1 -34.82 -1.88 16.49
C MET A 1 -34.10 -2.47 15.28
N THR A 2 -34.73 -2.40 14.11
CA THR A 2 -34.21 -2.94 12.85
C THR A 2 -33.13 -2.02 12.29
N ARG A 3 -31.89 -2.51 12.23
CA ARG A 3 -30.76 -1.81 11.61
C ARG A 3 -31.08 -1.58 10.14
N LYS A 4 -31.36 -0.33 9.78
CA LYS A 4 -31.56 0.13 8.39
C LYS A 4 -30.32 -0.30 7.59
N LYS A 5 -30.50 -1.28 6.70
CA LYS A 5 -29.48 -1.69 5.73
C LYS A 5 -29.25 -0.44 4.86
N ARG A 6 -28.10 0.22 5.03
CA ARG A 6 -27.71 1.31 4.15
C ARG A 6 -27.53 0.68 2.78
N ASP A 7 -28.37 1.09 1.84
CA ASP A 7 -28.19 0.79 0.43
C ASP A 7 -26.78 1.28 0.06
N CYS A 8 -25.85 0.35 -0.17
CA CYS A 8 -24.61 0.72 -0.83
C CYS A 8 -25.00 0.96 -2.28
N GLY A 9 -25.18 2.24 -2.61
CA GLY A 9 -25.51 2.68 -3.96
C GLY A 9 -24.64 1.95 -4.98
N SER A 10 -25.26 1.62 -6.10
CA SER A 10 -24.63 1.20 -7.34
C SER A 10 -23.27 1.89 -7.53
N ARG A 11 -22.24 1.07 -7.80
CA ARG A 11 -20.82 1.43 -7.98
C ARG A 11 -20.65 2.67 -8.86
N GLY A 12 -20.63 3.84 -8.23
CA GLY A 12 -20.34 5.11 -8.85
C GLY A 12 -18.96 5.59 -8.43
N THR A 13 -17.90 4.88 -8.82
CA THR A 13 -16.54 5.39 -9.04
C THR A 13 -15.71 4.28 -9.68
N GLU A 14 -15.35 4.39 -10.96
CA GLU A 14 -14.47 3.43 -11.67
C GLU A 14 -13.08 3.26 -11.05
N LYS A 15 -12.72 4.13 -10.10
CA LYS A 15 -11.38 4.17 -9.50
C LYS A 15 -11.21 3.13 -8.42
N ALA A 16 -10.15 2.33 -8.52
CA ALA A 16 -9.81 1.35 -7.49
C ALA A 16 -9.41 2.04 -6.18
N ILE A 17 -9.95 1.59 -5.05
CA ILE A 17 -9.57 2.11 -3.73
C ILE A 17 -8.46 1.25 -3.14
N ILE A 18 -7.30 1.88 -2.92
CA ILE A 18 -6.06 1.21 -2.53
C ILE A 18 -5.58 1.75 -1.18
N ARG A 19 -5.32 0.84 -0.24
CA ARG A 19 -4.68 1.15 1.04
C ARG A 19 -3.22 0.71 1.02
N VAL A 20 -2.29 1.63 1.24
CA VAL A 20 -0.85 1.32 1.21
C VAL A 20 -0.26 1.47 2.60
N PHE A 21 0.55 0.50 3.00
CA PHE A 21 1.32 0.48 4.25
C PHE A 21 2.81 0.46 3.90
N CYS A 22 3.54 1.50 4.33
CA CYS A 22 4.93 1.76 3.97
C CYS A 22 5.86 1.46 5.16
N ALA A 23 7.04 0.90 4.90
CA ALA A 23 8.04 0.61 5.92
C ALA A 23 8.69 1.89 6.47
N GLY A 24 8.99 2.86 5.59
CA GLY A 24 9.62 4.12 5.95
C GLY A 24 9.16 5.31 5.11
N GLU A 25 9.84 6.43 5.29
CA GLU A 25 9.53 7.71 4.63
C GLU A 25 9.78 7.64 3.11
N SER A 26 10.74 6.84 2.67
CA SER A 26 11.13 6.76 1.27
C SER A 26 10.10 6.00 0.43
N GLU A 27 9.51 4.93 0.96
CA GLU A 27 8.36 4.28 0.34
C GLU A 27 7.12 5.17 0.36
N GLN A 28 6.94 5.99 1.42
CA GLN A 28 5.87 6.98 1.46
C GLN A 28 6.03 8.04 0.37
N ALA A 29 7.25 8.54 0.14
CA ALA A 29 7.54 9.50 -0.91
C ALA A 29 7.19 8.94 -2.29
N TYR A 30 7.57 7.68 -2.57
CA TYR A 30 7.19 7.02 -3.81
C TYR A 30 5.69 6.75 -3.90
N THR A 31 5.05 6.39 -2.79
CA THR A 31 3.58 6.21 -2.74
C THR A 31 2.84 7.51 -3.05
N GLU A 32 3.33 8.66 -2.57
CA GLU A 32 2.76 9.97 -2.89
C GLU A 32 2.96 10.30 -4.38
N TYR A 33 4.08 9.92 -4.99
CA TYR A 33 4.26 9.99 -6.44
C TYR A 33 3.22 9.13 -7.18
N LEU A 34 3.06 7.85 -6.80
CA LEU A 34 2.06 6.95 -7.40
C LEU A 34 0.65 7.51 -7.28
N LYS A 35 0.30 8.04 -6.10
CA LYS A 35 -1.00 8.67 -5.84
C LYS A 35 -1.28 9.84 -6.77
N LYS A 36 -0.28 10.70 -7.05
CA LYS A 36 -0.43 11.81 -8.01
C LYS A 36 -0.54 11.29 -9.43
N LYS A 37 0.36 10.36 -9.82
CA LYS A 37 0.49 9.82 -11.18
C LYS A 37 -0.74 9.04 -11.63
N PHE A 38 -1.37 8.29 -10.73
CA PHE A 38 -2.52 7.42 -11.01
C PHE A 38 -3.83 7.91 -10.39
N SER A 39 -3.93 9.22 -10.13
CA SER A 39 -5.11 9.85 -9.53
C SER A 39 -6.36 9.78 -10.43
N ASP A 40 -6.17 9.54 -11.72
CA ASP A 40 -7.20 9.32 -12.72
C ASP A 40 -7.86 7.93 -12.60
N VAL A 41 -7.09 6.88 -12.27
CA VAL A 41 -7.57 5.48 -12.22
C VAL A 41 -7.70 4.91 -10.82
N ALA A 42 -7.07 5.50 -9.81
CA ALA A 42 -7.04 4.94 -8.45
C ALA A 42 -7.08 6.01 -7.36
N VAL A 43 -7.70 5.65 -6.25
CA VAL A 43 -7.64 6.42 -5.00
C VAL A 43 -6.68 5.71 -4.05
N ILE A 44 -5.44 6.20 -4.01
CA ILE A 44 -4.37 5.66 -3.17
C ILE A 44 -4.34 6.42 -1.84
N GLN A 45 -4.45 5.69 -0.73
CA GLN A 45 -4.42 6.24 0.62
C GLN A 45 -3.42 5.49 1.49
N TYR A 46 -2.56 6.21 2.20
CA TYR A 46 -1.55 5.64 3.09
C TYR A 46 -1.51 6.42 4.42
N PRO A 47 -1.18 5.76 5.55
CA PRO A 47 -0.97 6.44 6.81
C PRO A 47 0.36 7.21 6.78
N LYS A 48 0.39 8.40 7.40
CA LYS A 48 1.63 9.18 7.57
C LYS A 48 2.63 8.48 8.50
N GLU A 49 2.13 7.69 9.44
CA GLU A 49 2.97 6.87 10.32
C GLU A 49 3.43 5.63 9.55
N PRO A 50 4.74 5.31 9.58
CA PRO A 50 5.25 4.06 9.03
C PRO A 50 4.69 2.84 9.78
N GLY A 51 4.62 1.71 9.07
CA GLY A 51 4.18 0.45 9.65
C GLY A 51 3.58 -0.48 8.59
N LEU A 52 3.82 -1.78 8.77
CA LEU A 52 3.46 -2.82 7.80
C LEU A 52 2.28 -3.68 8.31
N PHE A 53 2.51 -4.98 8.48
CA PHE A 53 1.48 -5.99 8.68
C PHE A 53 0.71 -5.81 10.00
N ASP A 54 1.41 -5.62 11.12
CA ASP A 54 0.77 -5.45 12.43
C ASP A 54 -0.07 -4.18 12.46
N ARG A 55 0.47 -3.10 11.87
CA ARG A 55 -0.22 -1.82 11.77
C ARG A 55 -1.47 -1.92 10.90
N ALA A 56 -1.38 -2.66 9.79
CA ALA A 56 -2.54 -2.93 8.95
C ALA A 56 -3.60 -3.71 9.72
N GLU A 57 -3.23 -4.80 10.40
CA GLU A 57 -4.17 -5.57 11.20
C GLU A 57 -4.86 -4.71 12.27
N ASP A 58 -4.09 -3.87 12.98
CA ASP A 58 -4.62 -2.95 13.98
C ASP A 58 -5.61 -1.92 13.39
N ARG A 59 -5.28 -1.32 12.24
CA ARG A 59 -6.16 -0.36 11.56
C ARG A 59 -7.46 -1.03 11.12
N PHE A 60 -7.39 -2.19 10.48
CA PHE A 60 -8.59 -2.91 10.06
C PHE A 60 -9.46 -3.42 11.22
N LYS A 61 -8.89 -3.60 12.42
CA LYS A 61 -9.65 -3.93 13.64
C LYS A 61 -10.26 -2.72 14.34
N LYS A 62 -9.47 -1.66 14.52
CA LYS A 62 -9.78 -0.56 15.46
C LYS A 62 -10.22 0.73 14.78
N ASP A 63 -9.78 0.99 13.54
CA ASP A 63 -10.01 2.27 12.86
C ASP A 63 -11.30 2.21 12.01
N PRO A 64 -12.33 3.02 12.31
CA PRO A 64 -13.58 3.05 11.55
C PRO A 64 -13.37 3.33 10.05
N LYS A 65 -12.33 4.10 9.68
CA LYS A 65 -12.03 4.43 8.28
C LYS A 65 -11.59 3.21 7.46
N TYR A 66 -11.10 2.17 8.12
CA TYR A 66 -10.71 0.91 7.48
C TYR A 66 -11.81 -0.13 7.68
N ARG A 67 -12.27 -0.31 8.92
CA ARG A 67 -13.24 -1.33 9.29
C ARG A 67 -14.60 -1.14 8.63
N ASP A 68 -15.11 0.08 8.58
CA ASP A 68 -16.48 0.33 8.08
C ASP A 68 -16.51 0.47 6.55
N TYR A 69 -15.34 0.57 5.91
CA TYR A 69 -15.16 0.73 4.47
C TYR A 69 -14.49 -0.50 3.82
N THR A 70 -14.46 -1.65 4.50
CA THR A 70 -13.86 -2.87 3.92
C THR A 70 -14.52 -3.31 2.63
N GLU A 71 -15.83 -3.06 2.47
CA GLU A 71 -16.59 -3.44 1.28
C GLU A 71 -16.24 -2.62 0.03
N VAL A 72 -15.61 -1.44 0.21
CA VAL A 72 -15.19 -0.55 -0.87
C VAL A 72 -13.68 -0.59 -1.12
N ILE A 73 -12.89 -1.21 -0.25
CA ILE A 73 -11.44 -1.37 -0.47
C ILE A 73 -11.21 -2.51 -1.45
N ASP A 74 -10.57 -2.21 -2.57
CA ASP A 74 -10.26 -3.21 -3.60
C ASP A 74 -8.89 -3.85 -3.35
N GLU A 75 -7.91 -3.03 -2.97
CA GLU A 75 -6.54 -3.50 -2.78
C GLU A 75 -5.87 -2.98 -1.50
N VAL A 76 -5.01 -3.81 -0.92
CA VAL A 76 -4.10 -3.46 0.17
C VAL A 76 -2.67 -3.76 -0.25
N TRP A 77 -1.80 -2.76 -0.21
CA TRP A 77 -0.40 -2.88 -0.62
C TRP A 77 0.50 -2.74 0.59
N PHE A 78 1.51 -3.61 0.67
CA PHE A 78 2.61 -3.49 1.62
C PHE A 78 3.87 -3.13 0.85
N PHE A 79 4.47 -1.98 1.17
CA PHE A 79 5.69 -1.50 0.53
C PHE A 79 6.83 -1.50 1.53
N PHE A 80 7.79 -2.40 1.33
CA PHE A 80 8.88 -2.64 2.27
C PHE A 80 10.11 -3.26 1.62
N ASP A 81 11.25 -2.98 2.23
CA ASP A 81 12.50 -3.66 1.95
C ASP A 81 12.52 -5.09 2.48
N VAL A 82 13.06 -5.99 1.67
CA VAL A 82 13.24 -7.39 2.06
C VAL A 82 14.56 -7.54 2.78
N GLU A 83 14.49 -7.89 4.07
CA GLU A 83 15.67 -8.17 4.88
C GLU A 83 15.70 -9.64 5.34
N THR A 84 16.88 -10.25 5.34
CA THR A 84 17.08 -11.64 5.77
C THR A 84 16.67 -11.88 7.22
N LYS A 85 16.79 -10.87 8.09
CA LYS A 85 16.36 -10.93 9.49
C LYS A 85 14.86 -11.16 9.67
N ASP A 86 14.05 -10.87 8.66
CA ASP A 86 12.59 -10.95 8.72
C ASP A 86 12.02 -12.27 8.20
N VAL A 87 12.86 -13.21 7.74
CA VAL A 87 12.42 -14.52 7.23
C VAL A 87 11.54 -15.25 8.25
N ASN A 88 11.92 -15.20 9.52
CA ASN A 88 11.17 -15.86 10.61
C ASN A 88 9.78 -15.25 10.87
N LYS A 89 9.52 -14.03 10.39
CA LYS A 89 8.22 -13.35 10.55
C LYS A 89 7.24 -13.68 9.42
N TRP A 90 7.65 -14.44 8.41
CA TRP A 90 6.85 -14.67 7.22
C TRP A 90 5.53 -15.41 7.50
N ASP A 91 5.54 -16.37 8.42
CA ASP A 91 4.32 -17.09 8.80
C ASP A 91 3.28 -16.17 9.43
N GLU A 92 3.71 -15.24 10.28
CA GLU A 92 2.85 -14.23 10.89
C GLU A 92 2.30 -13.26 9.83
N ARG A 93 3.18 -12.73 8.98
CA ARG A 93 2.79 -11.87 7.85
C ARG A 93 1.77 -12.56 6.95
N TYR A 94 1.98 -13.85 6.66
CA TYR A 94 1.08 -14.64 5.85
C TYR A 94 -0.30 -14.87 6.50
N ARG A 95 -0.34 -15.08 7.83
CA ARG A 95 -1.60 -15.12 8.60
C ARG A 95 -2.36 -13.79 8.49
N ILE A 96 -1.67 -12.66 8.59
CA ILE A 96 -2.27 -11.33 8.43
C ILE A 96 -2.81 -11.15 7.00
N ILE A 97 -2.02 -11.48 5.97
CA ILE A 97 -2.46 -11.42 4.56
C ILE A 97 -3.74 -12.23 4.34
N LYS A 98 -3.81 -13.46 4.88
CA LYS A 98 -5.00 -14.31 4.80
C LYS A 98 -6.23 -13.69 5.46
N LYS A 99 -6.05 -13.05 6.63
CA LYS A 99 -7.14 -12.32 7.32
C LYS A 99 -7.64 -11.15 6.47
N LEU A 100 -6.71 -10.32 5.96
CA LEU A 100 -7.05 -9.14 5.16
C LEU A 100 -7.82 -9.50 3.88
N ARG A 101 -7.41 -10.56 3.17
CA ARG A 101 -8.09 -11.04 1.97
C ARG A 101 -9.56 -11.39 2.23
N LYS A 102 -9.89 -11.88 3.43
CA LYS A 102 -11.23 -12.33 3.82
C LYS A 102 -12.11 -11.25 4.46
N LEU A 103 -11.64 -10.00 4.57
CA LEU A 103 -12.40 -8.93 5.22
C LEU A 103 -13.64 -8.47 4.42
N ARG A 104 -13.63 -8.69 3.11
CA ARG A 104 -14.73 -8.35 2.21
C ARG A 104 -15.56 -9.61 1.93
N LYS A 105 -16.89 -9.48 1.99
CA LYS A 105 -17.82 -10.62 2.00
C LYS A 105 -18.03 -11.26 0.63
N ASP A 106 -18.16 -10.41 -0.39
CA ASP A 106 -18.56 -10.85 -1.74
C ASP A 106 -17.35 -11.18 -2.64
N GLN A 107 -16.18 -10.60 -2.33
CA GLN A 107 -14.94 -10.79 -3.08
C GLN A 107 -13.74 -10.62 -2.16
N ASN A 108 -12.66 -11.38 -2.40
CA ASN A 108 -11.44 -11.18 -1.65
C ASN A 108 -10.78 -9.84 -1.99
N ILE A 109 -10.32 -9.11 -0.96
CA ILE A 109 -9.45 -7.95 -1.13
C ILE A 109 -8.12 -8.42 -1.74
N ARG A 110 -7.62 -7.74 -2.77
CA ARG A 110 -6.31 -8.07 -3.34
C ARG A 110 -5.21 -7.53 -2.43
N VAL A 111 -4.35 -8.42 -1.96
CA VAL A 111 -3.18 -8.03 -1.16
C VAL A 111 -1.92 -8.14 -2.01
N ARG A 112 -1.23 -7.02 -2.23
CA ARG A 112 0.02 -6.93 -3.00
C ARG A 112 1.21 -6.61 -2.09
N LEU A 113 2.35 -7.19 -2.43
CA LEU A 113 3.61 -6.96 -1.73
C LEU A 113 4.56 -6.28 -2.72
N LEU A 114 4.83 -5.00 -2.50
CA LEU A 114 5.81 -4.21 -3.23
C LEU A 114 7.12 -4.35 -2.46
N MET A 115 7.97 -5.25 -2.93
CA MET A 115 9.17 -5.70 -2.23
C MET A 115 10.40 -5.22 -2.99
N THR A 116 11.32 -4.57 -2.28
CA THR A 116 12.59 -4.07 -2.83
C THR A 116 13.76 -4.87 -2.26
N SER A 117 14.57 -5.47 -3.15
CA SER A 117 15.86 -6.07 -2.80
C SER A 117 16.93 -4.98 -2.84
N GLY A 118 17.00 -4.19 -1.78
CA GLY A 118 17.80 -2.97 -1.67
C GLY A 118 16.90 -1.73 -1.58
N CYS A 119 17.16 -0.87 -0.58
CA CYS A 119 16.33 0.27 -0.22
C CYS A 119 15.99 1.15 -1.43
N ILE A 120 14.78 1.70 -1.48
CA ILE A 120 14.36 2.57 -2.58
C ILE A 120 15.26 3.81 -2.71
N GLU A 121 15.80 4.30 -1.61
CA GLU A 121 16.78 5.39 -1.55
C GLU A 121 18.04 5.05 -2.34
N TYR A 122 18.49 3.79 -2.27
CA TYR A 122 19.65 3.32 -3.02
C TYR A 122 19.37 3.36 -4.52
N TRP A 123 18.18 2.92 -4.94
CA TRP A 123 17.75 3.02 -6.34
C TRP A 123 17.70 4.47 -6.83
N LEU A 124 17.10 5.38 -6.04
CA LEU A 124 17.02 6.81 -6.38
C LEU A 124 18.42 7.44 -6.47
N MET A 125 19.34 7.06 -5.58
CA MET A 125 20.73 7.54 -5.60
C MET A 125 21.47 7.07 -6.86
N LEU A 126 21.30 5.81 -7.26
CA LEU A 126 21.90 5.29 -8.49
C LEU A 126 21.40 6.04 -9.72
N HIS A 127 20.10 6.32 -9.79
CA HIS A 127 19.51 7.10 -10.88
C HIS A 127 20.07 8.53 -10.89
N LYS A 128 20.16 9.20 -9.74
CA LYS A 128 20.75 10.53 -9.66
C LYS A 128 22.18 10.57 -10.22
N LYS A 129 23.04 9.63 -9.82
CA LYS A 129 24.42 9.54 -10.31
C LYS A 129 24.49 9.31 -11.83
N LEU A 130 23.59 8.49 -12.36
CA LEU A 130 23.50 8.26 -13.81
C LEU A 130 23.12 9.55 -14.55
N TYR A 131 22.12 10.29 -14.07
CA TYR A 131 21.72 11.56 -14.68
C TYR A 131 22.85 12.59 -14.65
N GLU A 132 23.55 12.73 -13.53
CA GLU A 132 24.72 13.61 -13.42
C GLU A 132 25.83 13.23 -14.43
N ALA A 133 26.05 11.93 -14.64
CA ALA A 133 27.03 11.45 -15.61
C ALA A 133 26.61 11.70 -17.07
N ILE A 134 25.32 11.52 -17.40
CA ILE A 134 24.78 11.81 -18.73
C ILE A 134 24.91 13.31 -19.02
N GLU A 135 24.49 14.18 -18.11
CA GLU A 135 24.62 15.64 -18.29
C GLU A 135 26.07 16.08 -18.47
N TYR A 136 27.02 15.46 -17.77
CA TYR A 136 28.44 15.74 -17.96
C TYR A 136 28.92 15.36 -19.37
N LEU A 137 28.51 14.19 -19.88
CA LEU A 137 28.88 13.72 -21.22
C LEU A 137 28.24 14.55 -22.33
N GLU A 138 27.00 15.03 -22.16
CA GLU A 138 26.32 15.90 -23.12
C GLU A 138 26.92 17.32 -23.20
N ARG A 139 27.72 17.72 -22.21
CA ARG A 139 28.42 19.02 -22.17
C ARG A 139 29.84 18.97 -22.75
N LEU A 140 30.34 17.79 -23.13
CA LEU A 140 31.62 17.59 -23.82
C LEU A 140 31.44 17.60 -25.34
#